data_AF-A0A3S4JEE6-F1
#
_entry.id   AF-A0A3S4JEE6-F1
#
_cell.length_a   1.000
_cell.length_b   1.000
_cell.length_c   1.000
_cell.angle_alpha   90.00
_cell.angle_beta   90.00
_cell.angle_gamma   90.00
#
_symmetry.space_group_name_H-M   'P 1'
#
loop_
_entity.id
_entity.type
_entity.pdbx_description
1 polymer ?
#
loop_
_entity_poly.entity_id
_entity_poly.type
_entity_poly.pdbx_seq_one_letter_code
_entity_poly.pdbx_strand_id
1 'polypeptide(L)' 'MDMLAVDLTPCPQAGIGTPVELWGKEIKVDDVASAAGTLGYELLCAVAPRVPFVTT' A
#
# COMPACT_ATOMS: atom_id res chain seq x y z
N MET A 1 3.14 -13.05 8.50
CA MET A 1 1.88 -12.27 8.39
C MET A 1 1.99 -11.54 7.08
N ASP A 2 1.14 -11.90 6.12
CA ASP A 2 1.41 -11.71 4.68
C ASP A 2 0.17 -11.25 3.91
N MET A 3 -0.94 -11.00 4.60
CA MET A 3 -2.23 -10.63 4.01
C MET A 3 -2.83 -9.44 4.74
N LEU A 4 -3.54 -8.60 3.99
CA LEU A 4 -4.34 -7.47 4.45
C LEU A 4 -5.72 -7.57 3.81
N ALA A 5 -6.77 -7.22 4.56
CA ALA A 5 -8.15 -7.20 4.06
C ALA A 5 -8.53 -5.77 3.65
N VAL A 6 -9.23 -5.64 2.53
CA VAL A 6 -9.81 -4.38 2.04
C VAL A 6 -11.30 -4.59 1.75
N ASP A 7 -12.11 -3.57 1.99
CA ASP A 7 -13.52 -3.57 1.61
C ASP A 7 -13.66 -3.20 0.13
N LEU A 8 -14.22 -4.12 -0.66
CA LEU A 8 -14.44 -3.95 -2.10
C LEU A 8 -15.90 -3.61 -2.45
N THR A 9 -16.77 -3.40 -1.47
CA THR A 9 -18.15 -2.95 -1.68
C THR A 9 -18.26 -1.76 -2.66
N PRO A 10 -17.38 -0.73 -2.62
CA PRO A 10 -17.45 0.40 -3.56
C PRO A 10 -16.82 0.12 -4.95
N CYS A 11 -16.18 -1.04 -5.16
CA CYS A 11 -15.38 -1.36 -6.34
C CYS A 11 -15.86 -2.65 -7.03
N PRO A 12 -17.04 -2.65 -7.68
CA PRO A 12 -17.63 -3.87 -8.27
C PRO A 12 -16.82 -4.46 -9.43
N GLN A 13 -15.93 -3.68 -10.06
CA GLN A 13 -15.04 -4.12 -11.13
C GLN A 13 -13.76 -4.80 -10.64
N ALA A 14 -13.45 -4.75 -9.34
CA ALA A 14 -12.26 -5.37 -8.79
C ALA A 14 -12.42 -6.89 -8.74
N GLY A 15 -11.38 -7.62 -9.16
CA GLY A 15 -11.37 -9.07 -9.20
C GLY A 15 -10.01 -9.64 -8.79
N ILE A 16 -9.88 -10.96 -8.93
CA ILE A 16 -8.62 -11.64 -8.62
C ILE A 16 -7.53 -11.16 -9.59
N GLY A 17 -6.38 -10.78 -9.03
CA GLY A 17 -5.24 -10.28 -9.81
C GLY A 17 -5.32 -8.80 -10.17
N THR A 18 -6.38 -8.07 -9.76
CA THR A 18 -6.42 -6.61 -9.89
C THR A 18 -5.24 -5.99 -9.13
N PRO A 19 -4.44 -5.10 -9.77
CA PRO A 19 -3.32 -4.45 -9.10
C PRO A 19 -3.82 -3.58 -7.96
N VAL A 20 -3.05 -3.55 -6.86
CA VAL A 20 -3.34 -2.75 -5.67
C VAL A 20 -2.17 -1.83 -5.42
N GLU A 21 -2.45 -0.54 -5.21
CA GLU A 21 -1.48 0.46 -4.80
C GLU A 21 -1.71 0.77 -3.31
N LEU A 22 -0.69 0.51 -2.47
CA LEU A 22 -0.74 0.90 -1.05
C LEU A 22 -0.34 2.37 -0.86
N TRP A 23 0.70 2.80 -1.56
CA TRP A 23 1.14 4.18 -1.76
C TRP A 23 1.99 4.25 -3.02
N GLY A 24 2.01 5.39 -3.69
CA GLY A 24 2.68 5.57 -4.97
C GLY A 24 2.21 6.83 -5.69
N LYS A 25 1.80 6.63 -6.94
CA LYS A 25 1.43 7.71 -7.86
C LYS A 25 0.07 8.32 -7.53
N GLU A 26 -0.92 7.49 -7.22
CA GLU A 26 -2.30 7.91 -6.99
C GLU A 26 -2.55 8.16 -5.50
N ILE A 27 -1.83 7.45 -4.61
CA ILE A 27 -1.97 7.57 -3.15
C ILE A 27 -0.65 8.03 -2.54
N LYS A 28 -0.62 9.21 -1.92
CA LYS A 28 0.61 9.72 -1.29
C LYS A 28 0.92 8.96 -0.01
N VAL A 29 2.21 8.66 0.21
CA VAL A 29 2.68 7.97 1.41
C VAL A 29 2.36 8.73 2.70
N ASP A 30 2.36 10.07 2.67
CA ASP A 30 2.07 10.89 3.85
C ASP A 30 0.59 10.81 4.26
N ASP A 31 -0.33 10.66 3.31
CA ASP A 31 -1.76 10.50 3.61
C ASP A 31 -2.00 9.15 4.30
N VAL A 32 -1.32 8.10 3.84
CA VAL A 32 -1.35 6.76 4.45
C VAL A 32 -0.73 6.78 5.85
N ALA A 33 0.42 7.43 6.00
CA ALA A 33 1.09 7.56 7.29
C ALA A 33 0.22 8.30 8.31
N SER A 34 -0.43 9.39 7.89
CA SER A 34 -1.36 10.14 8.74
C SER A 34 -2.53 9.27 9.21
N ALA A 35 -3.13 8.48 8.31
CA ALA A 35 -4.19 7.53 8.67
C ALA A 35 -3.70 6.41 9.61
N ALA A 36 -2.45 6.01 9.49
CA ALA A 36 -1.79 5.02 10.35
C ALA A 36 -1.21 5.61 11.66
N GLY A 37 -1.32 6.93 11.87
CA GLY A 37 -0.79 7.61 13.06
C GLY A 37 0.74 7.66 13.13
N THR A 38 1.42 7.64 11.98
CA THR A 38 2.88 7.65 11.85
C THR A 38 3.34 8.70 10.81
N LEU A 39 4.63 8.70 10.47
CA LEU A 39 5.27 9.55 9.48
C LEU A 39 5.58 8.76 8.21
N GLY A 40 5.52 9.41 7.04
CA GLY A 40 5.85 8.76 5.75
C GLY A 40 7.24 8.13 5.74
N TYR A 41 8.20 8.73 6.44
CA TYR A 41 9.54 8.19 6.62
C TYR A 41 9.55 6.80 7.27
N GLU A 42 8.71 6.57 8.29
CA GLU A 42 8.64 5.26 8.94
C GLU A 42 8.12 4.19 7.96
N LEU A 43 7.11 4.50 7.16
CA LEU A 43 6.59 3.58 6.14
C LEU A 43 7.66 3.24 5.09
N LEU A 44 8.42 4.23 4.62
CA LEU A 44 9.47 4.03 3.62
C LEU A 44 10.66 3.23 4.18
N CYS A 45 11.06 3.48 5.43
CA CYS A 45 12.18 2.79 6.05
C CYS A 45 11.81 1.42 6.64
N ALA A 46 10.53 1.14 6.90
CA ALA A 46 10.06 -0.12 7.46
C ALA A 46 9.73 -1.19 6.40
N VAL A 47 10.02 -0.94 5.12
CA VAL A 47 9.83 -1.95 4.06
C VAL A 47 10.74 -3.16 4.34
N ALA A 48 10.11 -4.30 4.62
CA ALA A 48 10.84 -5.52 5.00
C ALA A 48 11.64 -6.10 3.81
N PRO A 49 12.77 -6.80 4.07
CA PRO A 49 13.61 -7.38 3.01
C PRO A 49 12.92 -8.35 2.05
N ARG A 50 11.74 -8.87 2.41
CA ARG A 50 10.93 -9.76 1.55
C ARG A 50 10.29 -9.04 0.35
N VAL A 51 10.21 -7.71 0.37
CA VAL A 51 9.63 -6.92 -0.71
C VAL A 51 10.72 -6.61 -1.75
N PRO A 52 10.57 -7.06 -3.01
CA PRO A 52 11.55 -6.77 -4.05
C PRO A 52 11.52 -5.29 -4.45
N PHE A 53 12.71 -4.70 -4.58
CA PHE A 53 12.88 -3.38 -5.19
C PHE A 53 13.18 -3.55 -6.67
N VAL A 54 12.37 -2.90 -7.51
CA VAL A 54 12.51 -2.96 -8.97
C VAL A 54 12.87 -1.56 -9.47
N THR A 55 13.98 -1.45 -10.19
CA THR A 55 14.35 -0.23 -10.91
C THR A 55 14.02 -0.43 -12.38
N THR A 56 13.10 0.38 -12.91
CA THR A 56 12.80 0.45 -14.34
C THR A 56 13.94 1.11 -15.11
#